data_AF-A0A5K1J2U6-F1
#
_entry.id   AF-A0A5K1J2U6-F1
#
_cell.length_a   1.000
_cell.length_b   1.000
_cell.length_c   1.000
_cell.angle_alpha   90.00
_cell.angle_beta   90.00
_cell.angle_gamma   90.00
#
_symmetry.space_group_name_H-M   'P 1'
#
loop_
_entity.id
_entity.type
_entity.pdbx_description
1 polymer ?
#
loop_
_entity_poly.entity_id
_entity_poly.type
_entity_poly.pdbx_seq_one_letter_code
_entity_poly.pdbx_strand_id
1 'polypeptide(L)'
;MDGIASSVPLIARPSFNRACSFVPSEYVQAWEWFLREEQRGEIWEKLPHHTNADSPQYSNHLMIDSKPFPVSRDSGIYWPGRGRIKHPVERTFALSVHSSTGGGYSDVPPLYLEDGTWVFKYSSQSTAAEGGRNQNYNQKMINCMECGVPVGVFFATSAGYKVLGLAFVERYEPENSWFVLHGPFIRVDLTRASSPI
;
A
#
# COMPACT_ATOMS: atom_id res chain seq x y z
N MET A 1 -5.33 -26.99 25.77
CA MET A 1 -4.84 -26.61 24.42
C MET A 1 -5.78 -25.50 24.02
N ASP A 2 -5.48 -24.28 24.49
CA ASP A 2 -6.43 -23.18 24.49
C ASP A 2 -5.65 -21.94 24.07
N GLY A 3 -5.54 -21.76 22.75
CA GLY A 3 -4.96 -20.58 22.12
C GLY A 3 -6.07 -19.85 21.41
N ILE A 4 -6.70 -18.93 22.12
CA ILE A 4 -7.79 -18.07 21.66
C ILE A 4 -7.41 -17.48 20.31
N ALA A 5 -8.17 -17.85 19.27
CA ALA A 5 -8.15 -17.17 17.99
C ALA A 5 -8.31 -15.67 18.25
N SER A 6 -7.27 -14.90 17.94
CA SER A 6 -7.29 -13.44 18.03
C SER A 6 -8.41 -12.94 17.12
N SER A 7 -9.52 -12.57 17.75
CA SER A 7 -10.75 -12.09 17.15
C SER A 7 -10.57 -10.63 16.74
N VAL A 8 -9.64 -10.38 15.81
CA VAL A 8 -9.75 -9.19 14.98
C VAL A 8 -10.95 -9.46 14.07
N PRO A 9 -12.03 -8.67 14.13
CA PRO A 9 -13.11 -8.82 13.17
C PRO A 9 -12.49 -8.59 11.79
N LEU A 10 -12.38 -9.65 10.99
CA LEU A 10 -12.21 -9.51 9.55
C LEU A 10 -13.26 -8.51 9.11
N ILE A 11 -12.84 -7.36 8.57
CA ILE A 11 -13.80 -6.42 8.01
C ILE A 11 -14.61 -7.21 7.01
N ALA A 12 -15.89 -7.37 7.31
CA ALA A 12 -16.84 -7.93 6.39
C ALA A 12 -16.90 -6.95 5.21
N ARG A 13 -16.11 -7.24 4.16
CA ARG A 13 -16.03 -6.54 2.88
C ARG A 13 -15.42 -5.14 2.97
N PRO A 14 -14.08 -5.02 2.95
CA PRO A 14 -13.47 -3.72 2.75
C PRO A 14 -13.95 -3.13 1.41
N SER A 15 -14.30 -1.84 1.42
CA SER A 15 -14.90 -1.16 0.27
C SER A 15 -14.28 0.21 0.06
N PHE A 16 -14.21 0.64 -1.20
CA PHE A 16 -13.52 1.88 -1.59
C PHE A 16 -14.18 3.09 -0.91
N ASN A 17 -15.51 3.14 -0.96
CA ASN A 17 -16.30 4.22 -0.36
C ASN A 17 -16.09 4.31 1.15
N ARG A 18 -16.02 3.17 1.85
CA ARG A 18 -15.73 3.16 3.29
C ARG A 18 -14.31 3.66 3.55
N ALA A 19 -13.32 3.19 2.79
CA ALA A 19 -11.94 3.63 2.93
C ALA A 19 -11.78 5.14 2.74
N CYS A 20 -12.48 5.75 1.78
CA CYS A 20 -12.48 7.20 1.53
C CYS A 20 -12.94 8.03 2.75
N SER A 21 -13.80 7.48 3.62
CA SER A 21 -14.23 8.19 4.84
C SER A 21 -13.16 8.27 5.93
N PHE A 22 -12.11 7.45 5.86
CA PHE A 22 -11.04 7.39 6.86
C PHE A 22 -9.82 8.26 6.51
N VAL A 23 -9.66 8.63 5.25
CA VAL A 23 -8.41 9.25 4.77
C VAL A 23 -8.64 10.60 4.11
N PRO A 24 -7.63 11.48 4.12
CA PRO A 24 -7.64 12.70 3.31
C PRO A 24 -7.74 12.40 1.81
N SER A 25 -8.21 13.38 1.02
CA SER A 25 -8.42 13.21 -0.43
C SER A 25 -7.14 12.91 -1.20
N GLU A 26 -5.97 13.27 -0.67
CA GLU A 26 -4.66 12.97 -1.26
C GLU A 26 -4.37 11.46 -1.29
N TYR A 27 -4.88 10.69 -0.32
CA TYR A 27 -4.82 9.22 -0.40
C TYR A 27 -5.63 8.70 -1.58
N VAL A 28 -6.84 9.23 -1.77
CA VAL A 28 -7.72 8.81 -2.88
C VAL A 28 -7.07 9.13 -4.22
N GLN A 29 -6.48 10.32 -4.38
CA GLN A 29 -5.75 10.69 -5.59
C GLN A 29 -4.53 9.79 -5.83
N ALA A 30 -3.81 9.42 -4.77
CA ALA A 30 -2.72 8.46 -4.86
C ALA A 30 -3.20 7.04 -5.17
N TRP A 31 -4.35 6.59 -4.67
CA TRP A 31 -4.93 5.30 -5.03
C TRP A 31 -5.30 5.22 -6.50
N GLU A 32 -5.94 6.28 -7.03
CA GLU A 32 -6.21 6.40 -8.46
C GLU A 32 -4.92 6.38 -9.29
N TRP A 33 -3.83 6.94 -8.76
CA TRP A 33 -2.52 6.83 -9.39
C TRP A 33 -1.99 5.39 -9.40
N PHE A 34 -2.07 4.66 -8.29
CA PHE A 34 -1.65 3.25 -8.23
C PHE A 34 -2.43 2.36 -9.20
N LEU A 35 -3.75 2.56 -9.31
CA LEU A 35 -4.60 1.82 -10.25
C LEU A 35 -4.23 2.11 -11.71
N ARG A 36 -3.92 3.36 -12.05
CA ARG A 36 -3.45 3.71 -13.41
C ARG A 36 -2.09 3.11 -13.72
N GLU A 37 -1.16 3.14 -12.78
CA GLU A 37 0.18 2.59 -13.00
C GLU A 37 0.20 1.05 -13.04
N GLU A 38 -0.68 0.39 -12.28
CA GLU A 38 -0.94 -1.03 -12.43
C GLU A 38 -1.42 -1.37 -13.84
N GLN A 39 -2.41 -0.62 -14.37
CA GLN A 39 -2.93 -0.81 -15.72
C GLN A 39 -1.89 -0.54 -16.81
N ARG A 40 -1.02 0.45 -16.59
CA ARG A 40 0.09 0.76 -17.49
C ARG A 40 1.09 -0.41 -17.57
N GLY A 41 1.28 -1.13 -16.45
CA GLY A 41 2.11 -2.34 -16.39
C GLY A 41 3.60 -2.09 -16.60
N GLU A 42 4.04 -0.83 -16.64
CA GLU A 42 5.44 -0.44 -16.81
C GLU A 42 6.27 -0.75 -15.55
N ILE A 43 7.55 -1.06 -15.75
CA ILE A 43 8.52 -1.18 -14.67
C ILE A 43 9.16 0.18 -14.45
N TRP A 44 9.05 0.69 -13.23
CA TRP A 44 9.75 1.89 -12.79
C TRP A 44 11.22 1.56 -12.53
N GLU A 45 12.16 2.20 -13.24
CA GLU A 45 13.61 1.93 -13.04
C GLU A 45 14.04 2.18 -11.58
N LYS A 46 13.43 3.21 -10.96
CA LYS A 46 13.58 3.58 -9.55
C LYS A 46 12.21 3.86 -8.96
N LEU A 47 12.08 3.78 -7.64
CA LEU A 47 10.87 4.27 -6.98
C LEU A 47 10.60 5.74 -7.37
N PRO A 48 9.32 6.16 -7.47
CA PRO A 48 8.97 7.50 -7.95
C PRO A 48 9.76 8.63 -7.28
N HIS A 49 9.94 8.61 -5.95
CA HIS A 49 10.68 9.66 -5.24
C HIS A 49 12.17 9.82 -5.63
N HIS A 50 12.76 8.86 -6.34
CA HIS A 50 14.12 8.90 -6.90
C HIS A 50 14.16 9.05 -8.42
N THR A 51 13.01 9.28 -9.05
CA THR A 51 12.92 9.46 -10.50
C THR A 51 13.26 10.90 -10.87
N ASN A 52 14.29 11.07 -11.70
CA ASN A 52 14.78 12.38 -12.11
C ASN A 52 13.86 13.03 -13.17
N ALA A 53 13.91 14.36 -13.29
CA ALA A 53 13.06 15.14 -14.21
C ALA A 53 13.28 14.85 -15.70
N ASP A 54 14.43 14.31 -16.06
CA ASP A 54 14.81 13.89 -17.42
C ASP A 54 14.36 12.47 -17.77
N SER A 55 13.89 11.68 -16.79
CA SER A 55 13.32 10.37 -17.04
C SER A 55 11.97 10.50 -17.78
N PRO A 56 11.69 9.66 -18.80
CA PRO A 56 10.36 9.56 -19.39
C PRO A 56 9.25 9.30 -18.36
N GLN A 57 9.59 8.58 -17.28
CA GLN A 57 8.67 8.21 -16.19
C GLN A 57 8.35 9.39 -15.27
N TYR A 58 9.09 10.51 -15.36
CA TYR A 58 8.82 11.67 -14.52
C TYR A 58 7.43 12.26 -14.78
N SER A 59 6.98 12.23 -16.03
CA SER A 59 5.65 12.69 -16.43
C SER A 59 4.51 11.89 -15.79
N ASN A 60 4.80 10.67 -15.33
CA ASN A 60 3.83 9.81 -14.67
C ASN A 60 3.71 10.11 -13.17
N HIS A 61 4.44 11.06 -12.57
CA HIS A 61 4.27 11.37 -11.15
C HIS A 61 2.85 11.79 -10.79
N LEU A 62 2.42 11.43 -9.57
CA LEU A 62 1.24 12.03 -8.98
C LEU A 62 1.50 13.52 -8.74
N MET A 63 0.62 14.36 -9.27
CA MET A 63 0.64 15.81 -9.07
C MET A 63 -0.60 16.20 -8.25
N ILE A 64 -0.40 16.93 -7.15
CA ILE A 64 -1.46 17.54 -6.35
C ILE A 64 -1.14 19.03 -6.24
N ASP A 65 -2.11 19.88 -6.59
CA ASP A 65 -1.94 21.34 -6.68
C ASP A 65 -0.71 21.74 -7.52
N SER A 66 -0.54 21.07 -8.66
CA SER A 66 0.58 21.24 -9.60
C SER A 66 1.98 20.98 -9.01
N LYS A 67 2.06 20.24 -7.89
CA LYS A 67 3.32 19.85 -7.26
C LYS A 67 3.45 18.33 -7.21
N PRO A 68 4.65 17.77 -7.41
CA PRO A 68 4.88 16.34 -7.22
C PRO A 68 4.51 15.92 -5.80
N PHE A 69 3.59 14.96 -5.70
CA PHE A 69 3.21 14.35 -4.45
C PHE A 69 3.90 12.99 -4.31
N PRO A 70 4.72 12.78 -3.28
CA PRO A 70 5.41 11.52 -3.08
C PRO A 70 4.42 10.39 -2.77
N VAL A 71 4.60 9.26 -3.42
CA VAL A 71 3.84 8.02 -3.18
C VAL A 71 4.72 6.89 -2.63
N SER A 72 5.99 7.17 -2.35
CA SER A 72 6.97 6.25 -1.76
C SER A 72 8.08 7.03 -1.05
N ARG A 73 8.95 6.33 -0.33
CA ARG A 73 10.17 6.86 0.31
C ARG A 73 11.24 5.77 0.39
N ASP A 74 12.40 6.08 0.95
CA ASP A 74 13.51 5.12 1.08
C ASP A 74 13.21 3.92 2.00
N SER A 75 12.33 4.10 2.98
CA SER A 75 11.88 2.98 3.81
C SER A 75 10.65 2.33 3.22
N GLY A 76 10.58 1.01 3.40
CA GLY A 76 9.54 0.15 2.86
C GLY A 76 8.11 0.65 3.07
N ILE A 77 7.77 1.20 4.25
CA ILE A 77 6.44 1.75 4.53
C ILE A 77 6.46 3.28 4.34
N TYR A 78 5.59 3.77 3.47
CA TYR A 78 5.38 5.19 3.25
C TYR A 78 4.05 5.67 3.85
N TRP A 79 4.11 6.80 4.53
CA TRP A 79 2.93 7.61 4.83
C TRP A 79 3.30 9.10 4.64
N PRO A 80 2.40 9.93 4.11
CA PRO A 80 2.64 11.36 4.00
C PRO A 80 2.64 11.99 5.39
N GLY A 81 3.75 12.56 5.85
CA GLY A 81 3.84 13.16 7.19
C GLY A 81 2.86 14.33 7.42
N ARG A 82 2.65 14.72 8.69
CA ARG A 82 1.73 15.81 9.09
C ARG A 82 2.01 17.19 8.46
N GLY A 83 3.23 17.44 8.01
CA GLY A 83 3.58 18.67 7.28
C GLY A 83 3.20 18.66 5.80
N ARG A 84 2.75 17.52 5.27
CA ARG A 84 2.33 17.36 3.86
C ARG A 84 0.81 17.43 3.72
N ILE A 85 0.09 16.75 4.59
CA ILE A 85 -1.38 16.69 4.56
C ILE A 85 -1.95 16.73 5.98
N LYS A 86 -3.22 17.14 6.09
CA LYS A 86 -3.97 17.13 7.35
C LYS A 86 -4.59 15.76 7.58
N HIS A 87 -4.02 15.00 8.51
CA HIS A 87 -4.56 13.69 8.90
C HIS A 87 -5.72 13.80 9.89
N PRO A 88 -6.61 12.78 9.94
CA PRO A 88 -7.48 12.58 11.09
C PRO A 88 -6.67 12.56 12.40
N VAL A 89 -7.26 13.11 13.47
CA VAL A 89 -6.58 13.18 14.77
C VAL A 89 -6.37 11.79 15.37
N GLU A 90 -7.34 10.90 15.13
CA GLU A 90 -7.45 9.60 15.79
C GLU A 90 -6.47 8.57 15.23
N ARG A 91 -6.27 8.55 13.90
CA ARG A 91 -5.50 7.50 13.22
C ARG A 91 -4.74 8.06 12.01
N THR A 92 -3.58 7.47 11.77
CA THR A 92 -2.79 7.69 10.55
C THR A 92 -2.62 6.36 9.83
N PHE A 93 -2.58 6.40 8.51
CA PHE A 93 -2.58 5.22 7.66
C PHE A 93 -1.28 5.12 6.87
N ALA A 94 -0.96 3.93 6.39
CA ALA A 94 0.10 3.78 5.39
C ALA A 94 -0.51 4.12 4.03
N LEU A 95 0.22 4.87 3.20
CA LEU A 95 -0.21 5.13 1.84
C LEU A 95 0.25 4.02 0.91
N SER A 96 1.49 3.57 1.08
CA SER A 96 2.08 2.53 0.24
C SER A 96 3.16 1.75 0.96
N VAL A 97 3.47 0.60 0.39
CA VAL A 97 4.63 -0.20 0.73
C VAL A 97 5.46 -0.49 -0.51
N HIS A 98 6.74 -0.73 -0.31
CA HIS A 98 7.59 -1.36 -1.31
C HIS A 98 8.45 -2.44 -0.69
N SER A 99 8.68 -3.51 -1.45
CA SER A 99 9.74 -4.46 -1.10
C SER A 99 11.12 -3.87 -1.37
N SER A 100 12.14 -4.40 -0.69
CA SER A 100 13.53 -4.17 -1.03
C SER A 100 14.12 -5.37 -1.75
N THR A 101 15.10 -5.13 -2.62
CA THR A 101 15.92 -6.18 -3.24
C THR A 101 17.08 -6.66 -2.34
N GLY A 102 17.25 -6.09 -1.14
CA GLY A 102 18.34 -6.42 -0.21
C GLY A 102 18.00 -6.15 1.25
N GLY A 103 18.51 -7.01 2.15
CA GLY A 103 18.33 -6.94 3.61
C GLY A 103 18.17 -8.33 4.26
N GLY A 104 18.19 -8.39 5.60
CA GLY A 104 17.99 -9.63 6.38
C GLY A 104 16.54 -10.13 6.45
N TYR A 105 15.59 -9.36 5.91
CA TYR A 105 14.21 -9.76 5.68
C TYR A 105 13.89 -9.49 4.21
N SER A 106 13.86 -10.55 3.41
CA SER A 106 13.50 -10.48 2.00
C SER A 106 12.00 -10.74 1.86
N ASP A 107 11.26 -9.80 1.28
CA ASP A 107 9.85 -10.05 0.98
C ASP A 107 9.73 -11.16 -0.06
N VAL A 108 8.77 -12.06 0.16
CA VAL A 108 8.53 -13.19 -0.73
C VAL A 108 7.72 -12.67 -1.93
N PRO A 109 8.04 -13.09 -3.18
CA PRO A 109 7.23 -12.74 -4.33
C PRO A 109 5.73 -12.99 -4.12
N PRO A 110 4.84 -12.15 -4.69
CA PRO A 110 3.40 -12.37 -4.59
C PRO A 110 3.00 -13.74 -5.14
N LEU A 111 2.11 -14.42 -4.43
CA LEU A 111 1.42 -15.62 -4.88
C LEU A 111 0.14 -15.19 -5.61
N TYR A 112 0.06 -15.44 -6.91
CA TYR A 112 -1.16 -15.22 -7.69
C TYR A 112 -2.12 -16.40 -7.51
N LEU A 113 -3.40 -16.10 -7.31
CA LEU A 113 -4.50 -17.05 -7.10
C LEU A 113 -5.29 -17.25 -8.39
N GLU A 114 -6.06 -18.34 -8.46
CA GLU A 114 -6.83 -18.73 -9.65
C GLU A 114 -7.92 -17.72 -10.04
N ASP A 115 -8.42 -16.94 -9.06
CA ASP A 115 -9.43 -15.89 -9.27
C ASP A 115 -8.84 -14.57 -9.80
N GLY A 116 -7.53 -14.54 -10.08
CA GLY A 116 -6.81 -13.37 -10.59
C GLY A 116 -6.34 -12.41 -9.49
N THR A 117 -6.60 -12.72 -8.22
CA THR A 117 -6.03 -11.98 -7.09
C THR A 117 -4.60 -12.44 -6.77
N TRP A 118 -3.94 -11.76 -5.86
CA TRP A 118 -2.61 -12.07 -5.37
C TRP A 118 -2.49 -11.80 -3.88
N VAL A 119 -1.64 -12.60 -3.24
CA VAL A 119 -1.26 -12.48 -1.83
C VAL A 119 0.22 -12.19 -1.74
N PHE A 120 0.59 -11.14 -1.00
CA PHE A 120 1.96 -10.71 -0.82
C PHE A 120 2.31 -10.65 0.67
N LYS A 121 3.33 -11.42 1.06
CA LYS A 121 3.87 -11.39 2.43
C LYS A 121 4.89 -10.27 2.54
N TYR A 122 4.55 -9.27 3.34
CA TYR A 122 5.33 -8.06 3.50
C TYR A 122 5.96 -8.00 4.88
N SER A 123 7.27 -7.77 4.94
CA SER A 123 8.00 -7.73 6.20
C SER A 123 7.66 -6.46 6.98
N SER A 124 7.23 -6.63 8.23
CA SER A 124 7.04 -5.48 9.12
C SER A 124 8.38 -4.82 9.40
N GLN A 125 8.34 -3.52 9.68
CA GLN A 125 9.55 -2.77 9.98
C GLN A 125 10.15 -3.26 11.29
N SER A 126 11.45 -3.57 11.26
CA SER A 126 12.20 -3.98 12.46
C SER A 126 12.18 -2.87 13.52
N THR A 127 11.83 -3.26 14.74
CA THR A 127 11.86 -2.39 15.93
C THR A 127 13.28 -1.96 16.30
N ALA A 128 14.31 -2.73 15.91
CA ALA A 128 15.71 -2.37 16.09
C ALA A 128 16.19 -1.26 15.14
N ALA A 129 15.50 -1.09 13.99
CA ALA A 129 15.78 -0.06 13.01
C ALA A 129 15.00 1.24 13.25
N GLU A 130 14.15 1.30 14.28
CA GLU A 130 13.48 2.52 14.72
C GLU A 130 14.46 3.43 15.47
N GLY A 131 15.41 4.01 14.72
CA GLY A 131 16.35 4.99 15.24
C GLY A 131 15.63 6.21 15.82
N GLY A 132 15.46 6.25 17.15
CA GLY A 132 15.15 7.40 18.00
C GLY A 132 13.83 8.17 17.77
N ARG A 133 13.27 8.16 16.56
CA ARG A 133 11.99 8.77 16.20
C ARG A 133 10.99 7.65 15.96
N ASN A 134 10.22 7.33 16.99
CA ASN A 134 9.13 6.37 16.87
C ASN A 134 8.07 6.90 15.89
N GLN A 135 8.18 6.51 14.62
CA GLN A 135 7.24 6.88 13.57
C GLN A 135 6.05 5.92 13.49
N ASN A 136 6.06 4.84 14.27
CA ASN A 136 5.00 3.85 14.36
C ASN A 136 4.52 3.40 12.97
N TYR A 137 5.44 2.96 12.10
CA TYR A 137 5.10 2.56 10.73
C TYR A 137 4.24 1.31 10.70
N ASN A 138 4.57 0.31 11.53
CA ASN A 138 3.76 -0.90 11.67
C ASN A 138 2.34 -0.56 12.16
N GLN A 139 2.19 0.42 13.07
CA GLN A 139 0.86 0.86 13.52
C GLN A 139 0.02 1.45 12.38
N LYS A 140 0.64 2.07 11.37
CA LYS A 140 -0.09 2.60 10.22
C LYS A 140 -0.63 1.50 9.32
N MET A 141 0.13 0.41 9.15
CA MET A 141 -0.33 -0.81 8.48
C MET A 141 -1.44 -1.51 9.28
N ILE A 142 -1.32 -1.57 10.61
CA ILE A 142 -2.38 -2.09 11.50
C ILE A 142 -3.65 -1.24 11.39
N ASN A 143 -3.54 0.08 11.35
CA ASN A 143 -4.70 0.95 11.13
C ASN A 143 -5.33 0.69 9.76
N CYS A 144 -4.52 0.46 8.72
CA CYS A 144 -5.04 0.07 7.40
C CYS A 144 -5.82 -1.25 7.45
N MET A 145 -5.31 -2.24 8.17
CA MET A 145 -5.97 -3.53 8.40
C MET A 145 -7.32 -3.35 9.12
N GLU A 146 -7.34 -2.67 10.25
CA GLU A 146 -8.53 -2.50 11.10
C GLU A 146 -9.63 -1.63 10.45
N CYS A 147 -9.23 -0.65 9.63
CA CYS A 147 -10.17 0.26 8.97
C CYS A 147 -10.48 -0.14 7.53
N GLY A 148 -9.75 -1.11 6.95
CA GLY A 148 -9.94 -1.53 5.56
C GLY A 148 -9.52 -0.42 4.60
N VAL A 149 -8.46 0.28 4.94
CA VAL A 149 -7.85 1.32 4.11
C VAL A 149 -6.79 0.64 3.24
N PRO A 150 -6.88 0.72 1.90
CA PRO A 150 -5.94 0.05 1.02
C PRO A 150 -4.57 0.75 1.02
N VAL A 151 -3.54 -0.02 0.70
CA VAL A 151 -2.17 0.43 0.53
C VAL A 151 -1.74 0.19 -0.91
N GLY A 152 -1.03 1.16 -1.51
CA GLY A 152 -0.37 0.96 -2.80
C GLY A 152 0.84 0.04 -2.65
N VAL A 153 1.08 -0.84 -3.61
CA VAL A 153 2.16 -1.83 -3.53
C VAL A 153 3.12 -1.69 -4.70
N PHE A 154 4.37 -1.38 -4.39
CA PHE A 154 5.49 -1.55 -5.31
C PHE A 154 6.21 -2.87 -5.00
N PHE A 155 6.47 -3.66 -6.03
CA PHE A 155 7.22 -4.89 -5.91
C PHE A 155 8.56 -4.75 -6.64
N ALA A 156 9.64 -4.91 -5.90
CA ALA A 156 10.98 -4.87 -6.43
C ALA A 156 11.27 -6.11 -7.29
N THR A 157 11.90 -5.88 -8.43
CA THR A 157 12.33 -6.86 -9.42
C THR A 157 13.81 -6.61 -9.76
N SER A 158 14.42 -7.48 -10.56
CA SER A 158 15.78 -7.25 -11.06
C SER A 158 15.90 -6.03 -11.98
N ALA A 159 14.81 -5.57 -12.59
CA ALA A 159 14.78 -4.47 -13.54
C ALA A 159 14.32 -3.13 -12.93
N GLY A 160 13.92 -3.12 -11.65
CA GLY A 160 13.30 -1.96 -11.00
C GLY A 160 12.05 -2.36 -10.22
N TYR A 161 11.05 -1.49 -10.15
CA TYR A 161 9.85 -1.66 -9.34
C TYR A 161 8.60 -1.78 -10.22
N LYS A 162 7.87 -2.89 -10.06
CA LYS A 162 6.54 -3.06 -10.64
C LYS A 162 5.49 -2.48 -9.69
N VAL A 163 4.54 -1.73 -10.20
CA VAL A 163 3.34 -1.34 -9.44
C VAL A 163 2.33 -2.49 -9.51
N LEU A 164 1.99 -3.09 -8.37
CA LEU A 164 0.97 -4.15 -8.28
C LEU A 164 -0.44 -3.59 -8.05
N GLY A 165 -0.58 -2.27 -7.97
CA GLY A 165 -1.85 -1.60 -7.67
C GLY A 165 -2.09 -1.48 -6.17
N LEU A 166 -3.34 -1.68 -5.77
CA LEU A 166 -3.80 -1.56 -4.39
C LEU A 166 -3.99 -2.93 -3.73
N ALA A 167 -3.78 -3.00 -2.42
CA ALA A 167 -4.11 -4.16 -1.62
C ALA A 167 -4.69 -3.77 -0.26
N PHE A 168 -5.48 -4.67 0.31
CA PHE A 168 -5.82 -4.61 1.73
C PHE A 168 -4.78 -5.34 2.56
N VAL A 169 -4.57 -4.86 3.78
CA VAL A 169 -3.87 -5.62 4.80
C VAL A 169 -4.87 -6.61 5.38
N GLU A 170 -4.72 -7.88 5.03
CA GLU A 170 -5.64 -8.96 5.43
C GLU A 170 -5.39 -9.36 6.89
N ARG A 171 -4.11 -9.47 7.26
CA ARG A 171 -3.70 -9.81 8.63
C ARG A 171 -2.29 -9.31 8.96
N TYR A 172 -2.01 -9.23 10.25
CA TYR A 172 -0.69 -9.04 10.81
C TYR A 172 -0.33 -10.24 11.70
N GLU A 173 0.82 -10.85 11.44
CA GLU A 173 1.38 -11.96 12.24
C GLU A 173 2.60 -11.42 13.03
N PRO A 174 2.39 -10.91 14.26
CA PRO A 174 3.48 -10.29 15.03
C PRO A 174 4.60 -11.27 15.38
N GLU A 175 4.29 -12.56 15.58
CA GLU A 175 5.26 -13.61 15.90
C GLU A 175 6.25 -13.84 14.77
N ASN A 176 5.79 -13.71 13.53
CA ASN A 176 6.61 -13.85 12.31
C ASN A 176 7.06 -12.48 11.76
N SER A 177 6.64 -11.39 12.41
CA SER A 177 6.92 -10.01 12.00
C SER A 177 6.47 -9.66 10.60
N TRP A 178 5.37 -10.22 10.08
CA TRP A 178 4.91 -10.00 8.70
C TRP A 178 3.45 -9.56 8.60
N PHE A 179 3.16 -8.74 7.60
CA PHE A 179 1.81 -8.43 7.13
C PHE A 179 1.48 -9.31 5.92
N VAL A 180 0.21 -9.64 5.77
CA VAL A 180 -0.29 -10.26 4.54
C VAL A 180 -1.18 -9.28 3.81
N LEU A 181 -0.78 -8.98 2.58
CA LEU A 181 -1.46 -8.06 1.69
C LEU A 181 -2.19 -8.84 0.61
N HIS A 182 -3.43 -8.46 0.33
CA HIS A 182 -4.27 -9.10 -0.67
C HIS A 182 -4.74 -8.07 -1.69
N GLY A 183 -4.37 -8.26 -2.95
CA GLY A 183 -4.79 -7.43 -4.07
C GLY A 183 -5.18 -8.27 -5.30
N PRO A 184 -5.46 -7.65 -6.46
CA PRO A 184 -5.64 -6.22 -6.58
C PRO A 184 -6.95 -5.81 -5.92
N PHE A 185 -6.92 -4.71 -5.17
CA PHE A 185 -8.13 -4.06 -4.71
C PHE A 185 -8.68 -3.20 -5.85
N ILE A 186 -9.76 -3.69 -6.45
CA ILE A 186 -10.43 -3.02 -7.56
C ILE A 186 -11.63 -2.25 -7.02
N ARG A 187 -11.82 -1.02 -7.52
CA ARG A 187 -13.07 -0.28 -7.30
C ARG A 187 -14.19 -1.00 -8.03
N VAL A 188 -15.07 -1.69 -7.29
CA VAL A 188 -16.30 -2.24 -7.87
C VAL A 188 -17.26 -1.08 -8.11
N ASP A 189 -17.21 -0.49 -9.30
CA ASP A 189 -18.26 0.43 -9.75
C ASP A 189 -19.54 -0.40 -9.97
N LEU A 190 -20.46 -0.33 -9.00
CA LEU A 190 -21.77 -0.98 -9.05
C LEU A 190 -22.66 -0.52 -10.22
N THR A 191 -22.19 0.41 -11.06
CA THR A 191 -22.89 0.92 -12.24
C THR A 191 -22.70 0.08 -13.51
N ARG A 192 -21.74 -0.87 -13.56
CA ARG A 192 -21.57 -1.79 -14.70
C ARG A 192 -22.17 -3.18 -14.49
N ALA A 193 -22.82 -3.44 -13.35
CA ALA A 193 -23.53 -4.70 -13.10
C ALA A 193 -25.00 -4.64 -13.57
N SER A 194 -25.25 -4.11 -14.78
CA SER A 194 -26.59 -4.07 -15.38
C SER A 194 -26.52 -4.09 -16.90
N SER A 195 -25.90 -5.11 -17.47
CA SER A 195 -26.19 -5.50 -18.85
C SER A 195 -26.41 -7.01 -18.89
N PRO A 196 -27.66 -7.47 -18.74
CA PRO A 196 -28.01 -8.81 -19.17
C PRO A 196 -28.04 -8.85 -20.70
N ILE A 197 -27.43 -9.89 -21.27
CA ILE A 197 -27.73 -10.38 -22.63
C ILE A 197 -29.07 -11.11 -22.56
#